data_AF-A0A1W9GRU5-F1
#
_entry.id   AF-A0A1W9GRU5-F1
#
_cell.length_a   1.000
_cell.length_b   1.000
_cell.length_c   1.000
_cell.angle_alpha   90.00
_cell.angle_beta   90.00
_cell.angle_gamma   90.00
#
_symmetry.space_group_name_H-M   'P 1'
#
loop_
_entity.id
_entity.type
_entity.pdbx_description
1 polymer ?
#
loop_
_entity_poly.entity_id
_entity_poly.type
_entity_poly.pdbx_seq_one_letter_code
_entity_poly.pdbx_strand_id
1 'polypeptide(L)'
;MGIFLLGIAACSPFEPIVIEPEISDLQLTVDTLKISLQQAQKTVAELRAEVEARRQDLADVQIARAQLEGRIREAERRLTEARHVIDLQREELADSRSGRERVGRTGAPLRNQLKQLQQQLSKVGRQGQNTAPSTMASSTDGQSESTMISALQDVSSTALEEENRIRPDAAHQVPRASSVREVSVVGQAPAAPSRIHMLVKPGDTLWSIARRHHMSVKYLMVLNGLSSDRIQVGQTLWLTESFNDDLVHERM
;
A
#
# COMPACT_ATOMS: atom_id res chain seq x y z
N MET A 1 -105.83 61.10 -10.14
CA MET A 1 -104.70 61.76 -10.82
C MET A 1 -103.54 61.81 -9.85
N GLY A 2 -102.30 61.43 -10.16
CA GLY A 2 -101.70 60.84 -11.36
C GLY A 2 -100.22 60.51 -11.06
N ILE A 3 -99.67 59.46 -11.67
CA ILE A 3 -98.34 58.90 -11.34
C ILE A 3 -97.23 59.57 -12.16
N PHE A 4 -96.09 59.90 -11.54
CA PHE A 4 -94.70 59.82 -12.07
C PHE A 4 -93.75 59.87 -10.85
N LEU A 5 -92.95 58.89 -10.43
CA LEU A 5 -92.05 57.87 -11.01
C LEU A 5 -90.55 58.29 -10.96
N LEU A 6 -89.75 57.40 -10.33
CA LEU A 6 -88.27 57.31 -10.29
C LEU A 6 -87.46 58.33 -9.42
N GLY A 7 -86.61 57.77 -8.56
CA GLY A 7 -85.64 58.49 -7.71
C GLY A 7 -84.86 57.53 -6.81
N ILE A 8 -83.79 56.94 -7.34
CA ILE A 8 -83.02 55.86 -6.69
C ILE A 8 -82.01 56.46 -5.70
N ALA A 9 -82.07 56.09 -4.41
CA ALA A 9 -80.93 56.10 -3.49
C ALA A 9 -81.29 55.44 -2.15
N ALA A 10 -81.28 54.10 -2.09
CA ALA A 10 -81.23 53.40 -0.80
C ALA A 10 -79.81 53.52 -0.21
N CYS A 11 -79.47 54.70 0.30
CA CYS A 11 -78.24 54.92 1.05
C CYS A 11 -78.50 54.60 2.52
N SER A 12 -78.50 53.31 2.87
CA SER A 12 -78.35 52.91 4.27
C SER A 12 -77.00 53.42 4.76
N PRO A 13 -76.93 54.16 5.89
CA PRO A 13 -75.64 54.52 6.46
C PRO A 13 -74.91 53.22 6.81
N PHE A 14 -73.76 53.01 6.16
CA PHE A 14 -72.85 51.93 6.49
C PHE A 14 -72.21 52.31 7.83
N GLU A 15 -72.86 51.96 8.94
CA GLU A 15 -72.21 52.00 10.24
C GLU A 15 -70.97 51.10 10.15
N PRO A 16 -69.74 51.64 10.32
CA PRO A 16 -68.59 50.78 10.42
C PRO A 16 -68.78 49.96 11.69
N ILE A 17 -68.95 48.65 11.54
CA ILE A 17 -68.86 47.73 12.67
C ILE A 17 -67.39 47.75 13.10
N VAL A 18 -67.05 48.72 13.95
CA VAL A 18 -65.79 48.74 14.68
C VAL A 18 -65.93 47.64 15.73
N ILE A 19 -65.61 46.41 15.30
CA ILE A 19 -65.32 45.33 16.22
C ILE A 19 -63.98 45.70 16.86
N GLU A 20 -64.04 46.56 17.88
CA GLU A 20 -62.93 46.69 18.82
C GLU A 20 -62.71 45.27 19.38
N PRO A 21 -61.50 44.69 19.24
CA PRO A 21 -61.28 43.33 19.69
C PRO A 21 -61.48 43.27 21.20
N GLU A 22 -62.41 42.41 21.63
CA GLU A 22 -62.60 42.04 23.03
C GLU A 22 -61.23 41.75 23.65
N ILE A 23 -60.99 42.24 24.89
CA ILE A 23 -59.66 42.20 25.53
C ILE A 23 -59.10 40.76 25.56
N SER A 24 -59.97 39.75 25.61
CA SER A 24 -59.69 38.32 25.52
C SER A 24 -58.96 37.91 24.22
N ASP A 25 -59.35 38.44 23.05
CA ASP A 25 -58.75 38.08 21.76
C ASP A 25 -57.34 38.65 21.62
N LEU A 26 -57.12 39.85 22.18
CA LEU A 26 -55.78 40.43 22.29
C LEU A 26 -54.89 39.62 23.25
N GLN A 27 -55.43 39.06 24.33
CA GLN A 27 -54.68 38.18 25.23
C GLN A 27 -54.32 36.86 24.53
N LEU A 28 -55.25 36.24 23.81
CA LEU A 28 -55.02 34.99 23.07
C LEU A 28 -54.00 35.15 21.92
N THR A 29 -54.04 36.28 21.21
CA THR A 29 -53.01 36.61 20.21
C THR A 29 -51.65 36.90 20.83
N VAL A 30 -51.58 37.58 21.98
CA VAL A 30 -50.32 37.76 22.73
C VAL A 30 -49.74 36.42 23.20
N ASP A 31 -50.56 35.49 23.72
CA ASP A 31 -50.07 34.21 24.23
C ASP A 31 -49.63 33.25 23.11
N THR A 32 -50.34 33.23 21.98
CA THR A 32 -49.89 32.49 20.78
C THR A 32 -48.58 33.06 20.22
N LEU A 33 -48.37 34.39 20.26
CA LEU A 33 -47.10 35.02 19.90
C LEU A 33 -45.97 34.71 20.90
N LYS A 34 -46.25 34.62 22.21
CA LYS A 34 -45.25 34.15 23.20
C LYS A 34 -44.82 32.71 22.93
N ILE A 35 -45.77 31.83 22.62
CA ILE A 35 -45.49 30.42 22.31
C ILE A 35 -44.64 30.31 21.04
N SER A 36 -44.99 31.01 19.96
CA SER A 36 -44.20 30.97 18.72
C SER A 36 -42.81 31.59 18.88
N LEU A 37 -42.67 32.65 19.68
CA LEU A 37 -41.37 33.23 20.05
C LEU A 37 -40.51 32.23 20.84
N GLN A 38 -41.08 31.54 21.84
CA GLN A 38 -40.37 30.51 22.61
C GLN A 38 -39.95 29.32 21.74
N GLN A 39 -40.81 28.89 20.81
CA GLN A 39 -40.48 27.87 19.82
C GLN A 39 -39.33 28.31 18.91
N ALA A 40 -39.37 29.54 18.37
CA ALA A 40 -38.30 30.10 17.55
C ALA A 40 -36.98 30.27 18.32
N GLN A 41 -37.04 30.64 19.61
CA GLN A 41 -35.86 30.69 20.47
C GLN A 41 -35.24 29.30 20.68
N LYS A 42 -36.07 28.25 20.85
CA LYS A 42 -35.60 26.87 20.95
C LYS A 42 -34.95 26.37 19.67
N THR A 43 -35.57 26.58 18.51
CA THR A 43 -34.98 26.15 17.23
C THR A 43 -33.68 26.90 16.89
N VAL A 44 -33.57 28.19 17.25
CA VAL A 44 -32.31 28.95 17.13
C VAL A 44 -31.21 28.38 18.04
N ALA A 45 -31.55 27.91 19.25
CA ALA A 45 -30.58 27.26 20.13
C ALA A 45 -30.13 25.89 19.58
N GLU A 46 -31.05 25.08 19.06
CA GLU A 46 -30.76 23.79 18.42
C GLU A 46 -29.87 23.97 17.17
N LEU A 47 -30.20 24.92 16.29
CA LEU A 47 -29.40 25.23 15.10
C LEU A 47 -28.01 25.80 15.44
N ARG A 48 -27.86 26.54 16.54
CA ARG A 48 -26.54 27.00 17.01
C ARG A 48 -25.67 25.84 17.45
N ALA A 49 -26.22 24.90 18.22
CA ALA A 49 -25.49 23.70 18.65
C ALA A 49 -25.04 22.84 17.44
N GLU A 50 -25.92 22.65 16.46
CA GLU A 50 -25.60 21.95 15.19
C GLU A 50 -24.48 22.66 14.40
N VAL A 51 -24.50 24.00 14.33
CA VAL A 51 -23.44 24.78 13.66
C VAL A 51 -22.12 24.71 14.41
N GLU A 52 -22.13 24.69 15.75
CA GLU A 52 -20.91 24.52 16.55
C GLU A 52 -20.32 23.11 16.42
N ALA A 53 -21.15 22.06 16.44
CA ALA A 53 -20.71 20.68 16.19
C ALA A 53 -20.04 20.56 14.81
N ARG A 54 -20.70 21.03 13.73
CA ARG A 54 -20.11 21.02 12.38
C ARG A 54 -18.82 21.83 12.27
N ARG A 55 -18.65 22.89 13.06
CA ARG A 55 -17.41 23.67 13.11
C ARG A 55 -16.28 22.88 13.78
N GLN A 56 -16.58 22.08 14.80
CA GLN A 56 -15.62 21.17 15.43
C GLN A 56 -15.21 20.07 14.45
N ASP A 57 -16.16 19.40 13.79
CA ASP A 57 -15.88 18.39 12.76
C ASP A 57 -14.97 18.94 11.64
N LEU A 58 -15.25 20.17 11.17
CA LEU A 58 -14.43 20.84 10.16
C LEU A 58 -13.01 21.17 10.66
N ALA A 59 -12.85 21.50 11.94
CA ALA A 59 -11.54 21.75 12.54
C ALA A 59 -10.72 20.45 12.62
N ASP A 60 -11.32 19.35 13.07
CA ASP A 60 -10.67 18.04 13.16
C ASP A 60 -10.26 17.52 11.77
N VAL A 61 -11.12 17.67 10.75
CA VAL A 61 -10.80 17.35 9.36
C VAL A 61 -9.66 18.22 8.82
N GLN A 62 -9.60 19.51 9.18
CA GLN A 62 -8.48 20.38 8.79
C GLN A 62 -7.16 19.97 9.46
N ILE A 63 -7.18 19.57 10.73
CA ILE A 63 -6.01 19.05 11.46
C ILE A 63 -5.53 17.75 10.81
N ALA A 64 -6.43 16.79 10.56
CA ALA A 64 -6.10 15.52 9.91
C ALA A 64 -5.51 15.75 8.50
N ARG A 65 -6.07 16.68 7.72
CA ARG A 65 -5.52 17.10 6.43
C ARG A 65 -4.10 17.67 6.57
N ALA A 66 -3.87 18.58 7.51
CA ALA A 66 -2.54 19.18 7.73
C ALA A 66 -1.49 18.12 8.14
N GLN A 67 -1.87 17.13 8.94
CA GLN A 67 -1.01 15.99 9.29
C GLN A 67 -0.66 15.13 8.06
N LEU A 68 -1.63 14.82 7.20
CA LEU A 68 -1.39 14.09 5.96
C LEU A 68 -0.48 14.86 5.00
N GLU A 69 -0.71 16.17 4.81
CA GLU A 69 0.17 17.05 4.03
C GLU A 69 1.59 17.13 4.61
N GLY A 70 1.76 17.01 5.94
CA GLY A 70 3.06 16.88 6.59
C GLY A 70 3.75 15.54 6.25
N ARG A 71 3.03 14.43 6.38
CA ARG A 71 3.53 13.08 6.04
C ARG A 71 3.91 12.92 4.57
N ILE A 72 3.17 13.56 3.66
CA ILE A 72 3.48 13.60 2.24
C ILE A 72 4.82 14.33 2.00
N ARG A 73 4.99 15.54 2.56
CA ARG A 73 6.25 16.30 2.45
C ARG A 73 7.47 15.54 3.00
N GLU A 74 7.29 14.80 4.10
CA GLU A 74 8.35 13.95 4.65
C GLU A 74 8.67 12.75 3.74
N ALA A 75 7.66 12.13 3.13
CA ALA A 75 7.85 11.04 2.18
C ALA A 75 8.52 11.52 0.88
N GLU A 76 8.14 12.68 0.35
CA GLU A 76 8.78 13.32 -0.81
C GLU A 76 10.27 13.61 -0.53
N ARG A 77 10.59 14.15 0.65
CA ARG A 77 11.97 14.37 1.08
C ARG A 77 12.77 13.07 1.17
N ARG A 78 12.21 12.00 1.75
CA ARG A 78 12.87 10.69 1.78
C ARG A 78 13.09 10.12 0.38
N LEU A 79 12.17 10.36 -0.56
CA LEU A 79 12.32 9.94 -1.95
C LEU A 79 13.44 10.70 -2.67
N THR A 80 13.60 12.01 -2.45
CA THR A 80 14.71 12.77 -3.06
C THR A 80 16.06 12.39 -2.45
N GLU A 81 16.13 12.19 -1.13
CA GLU A 81 17.33 11.69 -0.44
C GLU A 81 17.71 10.28 -0.95
N ALA A 82 16.76 9.34 -1.01
CA ALA A 82 17.01 8.00 -1.55
C ALA A 82 17.41 8.03 -3.03
N ARG A 83 16.82 8.94 -3.82
CA ARG A 83 17.20 9.11 -5.24
C ARG A 83 18.65 9.56 -5.38
N HIS A 84 19.08 10.54 -4.59
CA HIS A 84 20.45 11.03 -4.59
C HIS A 84 21.47 9.91 -4.24
N VAL A 85 21.16 9.09 -3.23
CA VAL A 85 21.99 7.92 -2.88
C VAL A 85 22.10 6.91 -4.02
N ILE A 86 20.99 6.62 -4.74
CA ILE A 86 21.00 5.72 -5.89
C ILE A 86 21.87 6.27 -7.03
N ASP A 87 21.80 7.57 -7.30
CA ASP A 87 22.59 8.20 -8.36
C ASP A 87 24.09 8.21 -7.99
N LEU A 88 24.45 8.46 -6.72
CA LEU A 88 25.82 8.33 -6.21
C LEU A 88 26.36 6.88 -6.35
N GLN A 89 25.58 5.89 -5.93
CA GLN A 89 25.97 4.48 -6.05
C GLN A 89 26.16 4.05 -7.52
N ARG A 90 25.42 4.64 -8.45
CA ARG A 90 25.60 4.39 -9.89
C ARG A 90 26.92 4.93 -10.41
N GLU A 91 27.36 6.09 -9.91
CA GLU A 91 28.66 6.70 -10.24
C GLU A 91 29.81 5.84 -9.71
N GLU A 92 29.80 5.46 -8.42
CA GLU A 92 30.80 4.56 -7.82
C GLU A 92 30.88 3.20 -8.54
N LEU A 93 29.75 2.65 -8.96
CA LEU A 93 29.69 1.40 -9.74
C LEU A 93 30.20 1.58 -11.18
N ALA A 94 30.01 2.75 -11.80
CA ALA A 94 30.56 3.07 -13.11
C ALA A 94 32.10 3.20 -13.05
N ASP A 95 32.62 3.91 -12.05
CA ASP A 95 34.05 4.04 -11.80
C ASP A 95 34.71 2.69 -11.48
N SER A 96 34.06 1.89 -10.63
CA SER A 96 34.51 0.52 -10.32
C SER A 96 34.57 -0.38 -11.57
N ARG A 97 33.60 -0.24 -12.49
CA ARG A 97 33.60 -0.94 -13.78
C ARG A 97 34.73 -0.45 -14.69
N SER A 98 34.90 0.87 -14.82
CA SER A 98 35.98 1.50 -15.59
C SER A 98 37.37 1.06 -15.09
N GLY A 99 37.58 1.05 -13.76
CA GLY A 99 38.80 0.55 -13.13
C GLY A 99 39.09 -0.92 -13.47
N ARG A 100 38.09 -1.81 -13.34
CA ARG A 100 38.23 -3.22 -13.74
C ARG A 100 38.52 -3.38 -15.23
N GLU A 101 37.90 -2.56 -16.09
CA GLU A 101 38.12 -2.61 -17.53
C GLU A 101 39.56 -2.20 -17.91
N ARG A 102 40.11 -1.17 -17.25
CA ARG A 102 41.53 -0.78 -17.38
C ARG A 102 42.49 -1.90 -16.96
N VAL A 103 42.23 -2.55 -15.83
CA VAL A 103 43.01 -3.71 -15.36
C VAL A 103 42.85 -4.91 -16.30
N GLY A 104 41.67 -5.12 -16.88
CA GLY A 104 41.43 -6.13 -17.90
C GLY A 104 42.26 -5.90 -19.17
N ARG A 105 42.25 -4.66 -19.69
CA ARG A 105 43.03 -4.24 -20.87
C ARG A 105 44.54 -4.40 -20.68
N THR A 106 45.09 -4.11 -19.51
CA THR A 106 46.53 -4.27 -19.23
C THR A 106 46.90 -5.71 -18.87
N GLY A 107 46.04 -6.44 -18.15
CA GLY A 107 46.28 -7.81 -17.73
C GLY A 107 46.19 -8.85 -18.85
N ALA A 108 45.37 -8.61 -19.89
CA ALA A 108 45.24 -9.53 -21.03
C ALA A 108 46.56 -9.74 -21.82
N PRO A 109 47.29 -8.71 -22.28
CA PRO A 109 48.56 -8.91 -22.97
C PRO A 109 49.63 -9.52 -22.05
N LEU A 110 49.68 -9.15 -20.75
CA LEU A 110 50.60 -9.73 -19.78
C LEU A 110 50.38 -11.25 -19.59
N ARG A 111 49.11 -11.69 -19.47
CA ARG A 111 48.77 -13.13 -19.42
C ARG A 111 49.18 -13.87 -20.69
N ASN A 112 49.00 -13.24 -21.86
CA ASN A 112 49.42 -13.83 -23.14
C ASN A 112 50.96 -13.95 -23.25
N GLN A 113 51.70 -12.93 -22.81
CA GLN A 113 53.16 -12.96 -22.75
C GLN A 113 53.66 -14.07 -21.81
N LEU A 114 53.07 -14.22 -20.62
CA LEU A 114 53.41 -15.29 -19.69
C LEU A 114 53.17 -16.68 -20.30
N LYS A 115 52.02 -16.88 -20.97
CA LYS A 115 51.68 -18.13 -21.66
C LYS A 115 52.67 -18.44 -22.80
N GLN A 116 53.11 -17.43 -23.53
CA GLN A 116 54.12 -17.59 -24.60
C GLN A 116 55.50 -17.95 -24.05
N LEU A 117 55.94 -17.33 -22.94
CA LEU A 117 57.19 -17.68 -22.26
C LEU A 117 57.15 -19.11 -21.71
N GLN A 118 56.04 -19.53 -21.09
CA GLN A 118 55.84 -20.90 -20.61
C GLN A 118 55.93 -21.93 -21.76
N GLN A 119 55.37 -21.61 -22.93
CA GLN A 119 55.50 -22.43 -24.14
C GLN A 119 56.92 -22.45 -24.71
N GLN A 120 57.69 -21.36 -24.60
CA GLN A 120 59.10 -21.35 -25.01
C GLN A 120 59.95 -22.21 -24.08
N LEU A 121 59.76 -22.08 -22.76
CA LEU A 121 60.46 -22.89 -21.76
C LEU A 121 60.17 -24.39 -21.92
N SER A 122 58.92 -24.78 -22.21
CA SER A 122 58.59 -26.19 -22.46
C SER A 122 59.21 -26.77 -23.76
N LYS A 123 59.43 -25.92 -24.77
CA LYS A 123 60.16 -26.30 -26.00
C LYS A 123 61.66 -26.46 -25.73
N VAL A 124 62.28 -25.52 -25.01
CA VAL A 124 63.70 -25.59 -24.62
C VAL A 124 63.97 -26.82 -23.75
N GLY A 125 63.09 -27.12 -22.79
CA GLY A 125 63.21 -28.31 -21.93
C GLY A 125 63.14 -29.64 -22.69
N ARG A 126 62.42 -29.70 -23.83
CA ARG A 126 62.41 -30.88 -24.72
C ARG A 126 63.68 -30.99 -25.58
N GLN A 127 64.29 -29.86 -25.93
CA GLN A 127 65.44 -29.82 -26.82
C GLN A 127 66.73 -30.35 -26.18
N GLY A 128 66.78 -30.45 -24.84
CA GLY A 128 67.86 -31.07 -24.08
C GLY A 128 67.84 -32.61 -24.03
N GLN A 129 66.83 -33.29 -24.59
CA GLN A 129 66.72 -34.76 -24.56
C GLN A 129 67.07 -35.46 -25.89
N ASN A 130 67.48 -34.71 -26.93
CA ASN A 130 67.78 -35.26 -28.26
C ASN A 130 69.22 -35.80 -28.39
N THR A 131 69.62 -36.81 -27.58
CA THR A 131 70.86 -37.59 -27.79
C THR A 131 70.73 -39.08 -27.39
N ALA A 132 69.75 -39.80 -27.92
CA ALA A 132 69.79 -41.27 -28.05
C ALA A 132 68.84 -41.78 -29.16
N PRO A 133 69.21 -42.80 -29.96
CA PRO A 133 68.36 -43.32 -31.03
C PRO A 133 67.36 -44.38 -30.57
N SER A 134 66.37 -44.64 -31.43
CA SER A 134 65.16 -45.44 -31.20
C SER A 134 65.39 -46.90 -30.77
N THR A 135 64.44 -47.43 -29.99
CA THR A 135 64.10 -48.87 -29.98
C THR A 135 62.58 -49.00 -29.95
N MET A 136 62.03 -49.99 -30.64
CA MET A 136 60.61 -50.03 -31.02
C MET A 136 59.67 -50.52 -29.92
N ALA A 137 58.51 -49.87 -29.79
CA ALA A 137 57.23 -50.50 -29.41
C ALA A 137 56.09 -49.63 -29.94
N SER A 138 55.07 -50.25 -30.56
CA SER A 138 53.91 -49.56 -31.13
C SER A 138 52.64 -49.82 -30.31
N SER A 139 51.60 -49.04 -30.61
CA SER A 139 50.18 -49.37 -30.38
C SER A 139 49.63 -49.18 -28.96
N THR A 140 48.97 -48.03 -28.73
CA THR A 140 47.49 -47.98 -28.60
C THR A 140 47.00 -46.54 -28.80
N ASP A 141 45.78 -46.40 -29.34
CA ASP A 141 45.22 -45.13 -29.81
C ASP A 141 44.81 -44.13 -28.71
N GLY A 142 44.72 -42.86 -29.13
CA GLY A 142 43.47 -42.13 -28.91
C GLY A 142 43.39 -41.13 -27.75
N GLN A 143 43.64 -39.86 -28.07
CA GLN A 143 42.94 -38.70 -27.50
C GLN A 143 43.01 -38.47 -25.97
N SER A 144 43.85 -37.52 -25.55
CA SER A 144 43.36 -36.24 -24.99
C SER A 144 44.50 -35.27 -24.70
N GLU A 145 44.35 -34.05 -25.17
CA GLU A 145 45.33 -32.98 -24.95
C GLU A 145 45.21 -32.39 -23.53
N SER A 146 46.33 -31.88 -23.02
CA SER A 146 46.35 -30.62 -22.26
C SER A 146 45.42 -30.48 -21.03
N THR A 147 45.72 -31.15 -19.92
CA THR A 147 45.44 -30.55 -18.58
C THR A 147 46.52 -30.89 -17.53
N MET A 148 47.47 -29.98 -17.36
CA MET A 148 48.03 -29.65 -16.03
C MET A 148 48.28 -28.15 -15.99
N ILE A 149 48.14 -27.56 -14.79
CA ILE A 149 48.19 -26.11 -14.52
C ILE A 149 46.93 -25.36 -15.00
N SER A 150 45.78 -25.74 -14.43
CA SER A 150 44.71 -24.78 -14.11
C SER A 150 44.64 -24.63 -12.59
N ALA A 151 45.57 -23.85 -12.05
CA ALA A 151 45.51 -23.35 -10.68
C ALA A 151 45.42 -21.82 -10.74
N LEU A 152 44.49 -21.24 -9.97
CA LEU A 152 44.24 -19.79 -9.82
C LEU A 152 43.50 -19.10 -10.98
N GLN A 153 42.24 -19.46 -11.19
CA GLN A 153 41.22 -18.52 -11.66
C GLN A 153 39.84 -18.92 -11.06
N ASP A 154 39.07 -17.91 -10.67
CA ASP A 154 37.65 -17.91 -10.23
C ASP A 154 37.30 -18.19 -8.75
N VAL A 155 37.23 -17.08 -8.01
CA VAL A 155 36.38 -16.91 -6.82
C VAL A 155 35.16 -16.09 -7.26
N SER A 156 33.94 -16.59 -6.96
CA SER A 156 32.60 -16.20 -7.49
C SER A 156 32.20 -17.05 -8.71
N SER A 157 31.09 -17.82 -8.77
CA SER A 157 29.87 -17.97 -7.95
C SER A 157 29.26 -19.38 -8.18
N THR A 158 28.21 -19.93 -7.54
CA THR A 158 27.24 -19.43 -6.52
C THR A 158 26.54 -20.60 -5.80
N ALA A 159 26.23 -20.41 -4.50
CA ALA A 159 25.00 -20.77 -3.74
C ALA A 159 24.15 -22.05 -3.99
N LEU A 160 23.63 -22.59 -2.87
CA LEU A 160 22.55 -23.60 -2.67
C LEU A 160 22.94 -25.07 -3.01
N GLU A 161 22.53 -26.12 -2.29
CA GLU A 161 21.85 -26.33 -0.98
C GLU A 161 22.76 -27.22 -0.07
N GLU A 162 22.66 -27.25 1.27
CA GLU A 162 21.89 -28.15 2.17
C GLU A 162 22.84 -28.40 3.40
N GLU A 163 22.49 -28.78 4.64
CA GLU A 163 21.30 -29.44 5.18
C GLU A 163 21.07 -29.05 6.67
N ASN A 164 19.82 -29.10 7.09
CA ASN A 164 19.29 -28.96 8.45
C ASN A 164 19.82 -30.02 9.45
N ARG A 165 20.37 -29.61 10.62
CA ARG A 165 20.50 -30.53 11.77
C ARG A 165 20.57 -29.92 13.20
N ILE A 166 19.58 -29.14 13.64
CA ILE A 166 19.33 -28.98 15.10
C ILE A 166 17.83 -29.01 15.43
N ARG A 167 17.36 -30.16 15.96
CA ARG A 167 16.24 -30.32 16.89
C ARG A 167 16.17 -31.80 17.32
N PRO A 168 15.46 -32.15 18.41
CA PRO A 168 15.08 -31.36 19.61
C PRO A 168 15.62 -32.00 20.91
N ASP A 169 15.42 -31.38 22.08
CA ASP A 169 14.61 -31.92 23.20
C ASP A 169 14.62 -31.00 24.45
N ALA A 170 13.61 -31.17 25.31
CA ALA A 170 13.59 -30.98 26.76
C ALA A 170 14.16 -29.68 27.42
N ALA A 171 13.20 -28.82 27.78
CA ALA A 171 12.87 -28.51 29.19
C ALA A 171 13.69 -27.50 30.03
N HIS A 172 12.93 -26.64 30.74
CA HIS A 172 13.26 -25.88 31.97
C HIS A 172 14.23 -24.68 31.83
N GLN A 173 14.10 -23.58 32.56
CA GLN A 173 13.01 -22.99 33.39
C GLN A 173 13.39 -21.51 33.64
N VAL A 174 12.44 -20.57 33.63
CA VAL A 174 12.56 -19.24 34.28
C VAL A 174 11.16 -18.76 34.71
N PRO A 175 11.03 -17.93 35.77
CA PRO A 175 10.07 -18.25 36.82
C PRO A 175 8.77 -17.44 36.80
N ARG A 176 7.79 -17.94 37.57
CA ARG A 176 6.54 -17.22 37.91
C ARG A 176 6.81 -15.90 38.64
N ALA A 177 6.27 -14.81 38.09
CA ALA A 177 5.54 -13.78 38.84
C ALA A 177 4.49 -13.21 37.86
N SER A 178 3.21 -13.57 37.95
CA SER A 178 2.26 -13.14 38.98
C SER A 178 2.13 -11.62 39.10
N SER A 179 1.46 -10.98 38.14
CA SER A 179 0.57 -9.85 38.40
C SER A 179 -0.42 -9.66 37.26
N VAL A 180 -1.57 -10.33 37.38
CA VAL A 180 -2.71 -10.07 36.50
C VAL A 180 -3.31 -8.72 36.92
N ARG A 181 -3.46 -7.80 35.97
CA ARG A 181 -4.45 -6.72 36.08
C ARG A 181 -5.48 -6.93 34.98
N GLU A 182 -6.65 -7.42 35.39
CA GLU A 182 -7.81 -7.56 34.52
C GLU A 182 -8.22 -6.18 34.00
N VAL A 183 -8.24 -6.04 32.69
CA VAL A 183 -9.06 -5.03 32.02
C VAL A 183 -10.16 -5.81 31.31
N SER A 184 -11.36 -5.78 31.87
CA SER A 184 -12.54 -6.41 31.27
C SER A 184 -12.88 -5.73 29.94
N VAL A 185 -12.38 -6.28 28.84
CA VAL A 185 -12.92 -5.99 27.51
C VAL A 185 -14.19 -6.81 27.37
N VAL A 186 -15.33 -6.12 27.29
CA VAL A 186 -16.65 -6.73 27.05
C VAL A 186 -16.58 -7.58 25.79
N GLY A 187 -16.97 -8.85 25.90
CA GLY A 187 -16.95 -9.79 24.79
C GLY A 187 -17.92 -9.38 23.69
N GLN A 188 -17.39 -8.75 22.64
CA GLN A 188 -18.12 -8.56 21.39
C GLN A 188 -17.90 -9.79 20.51
N ALA A 189 -18.97 -10.54 20.24
CA ALA A 189 -18.91 -11.70 19.35
C ALA A 189 -18.34 -11.26 17.98
N PRO A 190 -17.55 -12.12 17.30
CA PRO A 190 -16.97 -11.76 16.01
C PRO A 190 -18.11 -11.48 15.02
N ALA A 191 -18.28 -10.21 14.66
CA ALA A 191 -19.22 -9.81 13.65
C ALA A 191 -18.85 -10.51 12.33
N ALA A 192 -19.84 -11.13 11.68
CA ALA A 192 -19.62 -11.77 10.39
C ALA A 192 -19.02 -10.74 9.42
N PRO A 193 -18.00 -11.12 8.60
CA PRO A 193 -17.27 -10.18 7.77
C PRO A 193 -18.24 -9.42 6.84
N SER A 194 -18.31 -8.10 7.01
CA SER A 194 -19.09 -7.20 6.16
C SER A 194 -18.63 -7.36 4.71
N ARG A 195 -19.48 -7.98 3.90
CA ARG A 195 -19.17 -8.26 2.50
C ARG A 195 -19.56 -7.06 1.64
N ILE A 196 -18.55 -6.34 1.16
CA ILE A 196 -18.70 -5.19 0.29
C ILE A 196 -18.51 -5.63 -1.18
N HIS A 197 -19.06 -4.88 -2.13
CA HIS A 197 -18.78 -5.07 -3.55
C HIS A 197 -18.37 -3.75 -4.21
N MET A 198 -17.53 -3.83 -5.24
CA MET A 198 -17.12 -2.69 -6.05
C MET A 198 -17.05 -3.05 -7.54
N LEU A 199 -17.27 -2.07 -8.43
CA LEU A 199 -16.95 -2.21 -9.85
C LEU A 199 -15.49 -1.83 -10.09
N VAL A 200 -14.78 -2.64 -10.87
CA VAL A 200 -13.42 -2.40 -11.36
C VAL A 200 -13.41 -1.19 -12.30
N LYS A 201 -12.58 -0.18 -12.00
CA LYS A 201 -12.43 1.02 -12.83
C LYS A 201 -11.26 0.88 -13.83
N PRO A 202 -11.19 1.71 -14.90
CA PRO A 202 -10.02 1.75 -15.77
C PRO A 202 -8.74 2.00 -14.95
N GLY A 203 -7.76 1.10 -15.09
CA GLY A 203 -6.48 1.17 -14.37
C GLY A 203 -6.46 0.52 -12.98
N ASP A 204 -7.58 0.02 -12.47
CA ASP A 204 -7.53 -0.87 -11.29
C ASP A 204 -6.89 -2.22 -11.68
N THR A 205 -6.14 -2.80 -10.75
CA THR A 205 -5.52 -4.14 -10.85
C THR A 205 -5.92 -4.95 -9.64
N LEU A 206 -5.91 -6.29 -9.75
CA LEU A 206 -6.28 -7.12 -8.60
C LEU A 206 -5.34 -6.90 -7.39
N TRP A 207 -4.07 -6.58 -7.66
CA TRP A 207 -3.09 -6.19 -6.64
C TRP A 207 -3.38 -4.83 -5.99
N SER A 208 -3.74 -3.80 -6.77
CA SER A 208 -4.05 -2.47 -6.21
C SER A 208 -5.36 -2.47 -5.41
N ILE A 209 -6.36 -3.27 -5.81
CA ILE A 209 -7.58 -3.49 -5.03
C ILE A 209 -7.27 -4.26 -3.74
N ALA A 210 -6.58 -5.42 -3.83
CA ALA A 210 -6.22 -6.22 -2.66
C ALA A 210 -5.45 -5.40 -1.61
N ARG A 211 -4.44 -4.62 -2.06
CA ARG A 211 -3.65 -3.73 -1.19
C ARG A 211 -4.48 -2.59 -0.57
N ARG A 212 -5.47 -2.05 -1.27
CA ARG A 212 -6.36 -0.99 -0.76
C ARG A 212 -7.29 -1.50 0.35
N HIS A 213 -7.69 -2.78 0.28
CA HIS A 213 -8.60 -3.41 1.22
C HIS A 213 -7.91 -4.36 2.22
N HIS A 214 -6.58 -4.30 2.33
CA HIS A 214 -5.78 -5.14 3.25
C HIS A 214 -5.99 -6.67 3.08
N MET A 215 -6.30 -7.10 1.86
CA MET A 215 -6.51 -8.51 1.50
C MET A 215 -5.30 -9.06 0.74
N SER A 216 -5.06 -10.37 0.80
CA SER A 216 -4.11 -11.02 -0.11
C SER A 216 -4.75 -11.23 -1.50
N VAL A 217 -3.93 -11.14 -2.57
CA VAL A 217 -4.42 -11.36 -3.95
C VAL A 217 -5.01 -12.76 -4.11
N LYS A 218 -4.38 -13.78 -3.52
CA LYS A 218 -4.86 -15.18 -3.50
C LYS A 218 -6.23 -15.30 -2.83
N TYR A 219 -6.44 -14.64 -1.69
CA TYR A 219 -7.74 -14.62 -1.01
C TYR A 219 -8.81 -13.91 -1.85
N LEU A 220 -8.46 -12.75 -2.43
CA LEU A 220 -9.37 -11.99 -3.30
C LEU A 220 -9.78 -12.77 -4.56
N MET A 221 -8.85 -13.55 -5.15
CA MET A 221 -9.14 -14.45 -6.26
C MET A 221 -10.14 -15.55 -5.84
N VAL A 222 -9.88 -16.25 -4.74
CA VAL A 222 -10.74 -17.32 -4.23
C VAL A 222 -12.14 -16.80 -3.88
N LEU A 223 -12.23 -15.65 -3.22
CA LEU A 223 -13.51 -14.99 -2.86
C LEU A 223 -14.38 -14.65 -4.08
N ASN A 224 -13.75 -14.41 -5.24
CA ASN A 224 -14.40 -14.00 -6.48
C ASN A 224 -14.43 -15.09 -7.57
N GLY A 225 -13.95 -16.30 -7.28
CA GLY A 225 -13.87 -17.40 -8.25
C GLY A 225 -12.93 -17.11 -9.44
N LEU A 226 -11.91 -16.27 -9.26
CA LEU A 226 -10.99 -15.88 -10.34
C LEU A 226 -9.85 -16.88 -10.49
N SER A 227 -9.69 -17.44 -11.69
CA SER A 227 -8.57 -18.33 -12.04
C SER A 227 -7.26 -17.60 -12.39
N SER A 228 -7.30 -16.28 -12.57
CA SER A 228 -6.16 -15.42 -12.91
C SER A 228 -6.34 -14.03 -12.26
N ASP A 229 -5.21 -13.35 -12.11
CA ASP A 229 -5.05 -11.94 -11.73
C ASP A 229 -5.69 -10.93 -12.71
N ARG A 230 -6.10 -11.36 -13.90
CA ARG A 230 -6.75 -10.52 -14.92
C ARG A 230 -8.20 -10.21 -14.55
N ILE A 231 -8.49 -8.92 -14.39
CA ILE A 231 -9.83 -8.38 -14.16
C ILE A 231 -10.24 -7.45 -15.31
N GLN A 232 -11.55 -7.37 -15.60
CA GLN A 232 -12.09 -6.51 -16.65
C GLN A 232 -12.73 -5.25 -16.06
N VAL A 233 -12.64 -4.13 -16.77
CA VAL A 233 -13.31 -2.87 -16.39
C VAL A 233 -14.82 -3.10 -16.38
N GLY A 234 -15.49 -2.66 -15.31
CA GLY A 234 -16.93 -2.90 -15.08
C GLY A 234 -17.25 -4.23 -14.39
N GLN A 235 -16.29 -5.12 -14.18
CA GLN A 235 -16.48 -6.34 -13.41
C GLN A 235 -16.78 -6.01 -11.94
N THR A 236 -17.77 -6.68 -11.35
CA THR A 236 -18.05 -6.59 -9.91
C THR A 236 -17.14 -7.54 -9.13
N LEU A 237 -16.44 -7.02 -8.12
CA LEU A 237 -15.64 -7.80 -7.17
C LEU A 237 -16.20 -7.65 -5.75
N TRP A 238 -16.29 -8.77 -5.06
CA TRP A 238 -16.63 -8.90 -3.64
C TRP A 238 -15.37 -8.78 -2.78
N LEU A 239 -15.54 -8.16 -1.62
CA LEU A 239 -14.51 -7.79 -0.65
C LEU A 239 -15.02 -8.08 0.76
N THR A 240 -14.11 -8.18 1.73
CA THR A 240 -14.42 -8.34 3.16
C THR A 240 -13.56 -7.38 3.97
N GLU A 241 -14.14 -6.61 4.89
CA GLU A 241 -13.37 -5.59 5.63
C GLU A 241 -12.51 -6.15 6.78
N SER A 242 -12.82 -7.34 7.29
CA SER A 242 -12.06 -8.00 8.35
C SER A 242 -11.26 -9.18 7.81
N PHE A 243 -9.96 -8.97 7.59
CA PHE A 243 -9.00 -10.04 7.28
C PHE A 243 -8.13 -10.33 8.51
N ASN A 244 -8.46 -11.39 9.25
CA ASN A 244 -7.50 -12.11 10.08
C ASN A 244 -6.83 -13.18 9.19
N ASP A 245 -5.50 -13.21 9.13
CA ASP A 245 -4.73 -14.08 8.24
C ASP A 245 -4.73 -15.57 8.68
N ASP A 246 -5.39 -15.88 9.79
CA ASP A 246 -5.41 -17.21 10.42
C ASP A 246 -6.08 -18.30 9.55
N LEU A 247 -6.87 -17.92 8.54
CA LEU A 247 -7.73 -18.85 7.78
C LEU A 247 -7.09 -19.45 6.53
N VAL A 248 -5.85 -19.07 6.17
CA VAL A 248 -5.19 -19.53 4.93
C VAL A 248 -4.01 -20.48 5.18
N HIS A 249 -3.56 -20.65 6.43
CA HIS A 249 -2.45 -21.56 6.77
C HIS A 249 -2.89 -23.00 7.15
N GLU A 250 -4.18 -23.25 7.41
CA GLU A 250 -4.70 -24.58 7.81
C GLU A 250 -4.99 -25.54 6.63
N ARG A 251 -4.70 -25.14 5.38
CA ARG A 251 -4.97 -25.95 4.17
C ARG A 251 -3.90 -25.82 3.09
N MET A 252 -2.72 -26.39 3.35
CA MET A 252 -1.80 -26.89 2.33
C MET A 252 -0.87 -27.97 2.91
#